data_AF-A0A662PT04-F1
#
_entry.id   AF-A0A662PT04-F1
#
_cell.length_a   1.000
_cell.length_b   1.000
_cell.length_c   1.000
_cell.angle_alpha   90.00
_cell.angle_beta   90.00
_cell.angle_gamma   90.00
#
_symmetry.space_group_name_H-M   'P 1'
#
loop_
_entity.id
_entity.type
_entity.pdbx_description
1 polymer ?
#
loop_
_entity_poly.entity_id
_entity_poly.type
_entity_poly.pdbx_seq_one_letter_code
_entity_poly.pdbx_strand_id
1 'polypeptide(L)'
;MLIHEVCMAYILSRMGQPSISFYELRKIIRKVEQNTHLGIWHDDSDIYNTIITMRDKGYLLWDKKRKIIQPLPGIQSVLENQMLIVELLAKRDIQKFKIAVDACL
;
A
#
# COMPACT_ATOMS: atom_id res chain seq x y z
N MET A 1 -2.71 -6.82 -12.24
CA MET A 1 -1.75 -5.78 -11.78
C MET A 1 -2.53 -4.50 -11.58
N LEU A 2 -2.60 -3.96 -10.35
CA LEU A 2 -3.04 -2.58 -9.97
C LEU A 2 -3.48 -2.50 -8.50
N ILE A 3 -4.28 -3.44 -7.99
CA ILE A 3 -4.91 -3.29 -6.65
C ILE A 3 -3.89 -3.23 -5.50
N HIS A 4 -2.92 -4.15 -5.46
CA HIS A 4 -1.87 -4.17 -4.44
C HIS A 4 -1.06 -2.86 -4.44
N GLU A 5 -0.68 -2.37 -5.62
CA GLU A 5 0.11 -1.14 -5.77
C GLU A 5 -0.70 0.10 -5.35
N VAL A 6 -1.97 0.18 -5.74
CA VAL A 6 -2.87 1.29 -5.35
C VAL A 6 -3.15 1.27 -3.85
N CYS A 7 -3.42 0.09 -3.27
CA CYS A 7 -3.64 -0.07 -1.84
C CYS A 7 -2.37 0.25 -1.02
N MET A 8 -1.20 -0.17 -1.51
CA MET A 8 0.09 0.18 -0.91
C MET A 8 0.35 1.69 -0.99
N ALA A 9 0.16 2.28 -2.18
CA ALA A 9 0.27 3.72 -2.38
C ALA A 9 -0.68 4.50 -1.47
N TYR A 10 -1.90 4.00 -1.28
CA TYR A 10 -2.86 4.62 -0.36
C TYR A 10 -2.33 4.61 1.07
N ILE A 11 -1.94 3.45 1.61
CA ILE A 11 -1.37 3.36 2.97
C ILE A 11 -0.19 4.31 3.13
N LEU A 12 0.76 4.28 2.18
CA LEU A 12 1.96 5.11 2.23
C LEU A 12 1.65 6.61 2.14
N SER A 13 0.63 7.02 1.39
CA SER A 13 0.22 8.43 1.31
C SER A 13 -0.45 8.95 2.59
N ARG A 14 -1.17 8.09 3.31
CA ARG A 14 -1.89 8.46 4.55
C ARG A 14 -0.97 8.57 5.76
N MET A 15 0.17 7.88 5.74
CA MET A 15 1.15 7.86 6.82
C MET A 15 1.83 9.21 7.10
N GLY A 16 1.88 10.14 6.15
CA GLY A 16 2.44 11.50 6.33
C GLY A 16 3.94 11.59 6.67
N GLN A 17 4.64 10.48 6.90
CA GLN A 17 6.06 10.42 7.26
C GLN A 17 6.97 10.18 6.05
N PRO A 18 8.23 10.67 6.07
CA PRO A 18 9.17 10.51 4.95
C PRO A 18 9.58 9.05 4.71
N SER A 19 9.43 8.16 5.71
CA SER A 19 9.75 6.75 5.57
C SER A 19 9.01 5.90 6.61
N ILE A 20 8.76 4.63 6.30
CA ILE A 20 8.12 3.65 7.17
C ILE A 20 8.99 2.40 7.27
N SER A 21 9.05 1.77 8.45
CA SER A 21 9.66 0.45 8.55
C SER A 21 8.74 -0.63 7.95
N PHE A 22 9.32 -1.68 7.37
CA PHE A 22 8.56 -2.83 6.88
C PHE A 22 7.68 -3.45 7.99
N TYR A 23 8.15 -3.44 9.24
CA TYR A 23 7.40 -3.99 10.37
C TYR A 23 6.13 -3.20 10.67
N GLU A 24 6.20 -1.87 10.65
CA GLU A 24 5.03 -1.00 10.84
C GLU A 24 4.06 -1.14 9.67
N LEU A 25 4.58 -1.14 8.44
CA LEU A 25 3.77 -1.35 7.24
C LEU A 25 3.01 -2.67 7.32
N ARG A 26 3.72 -3.76 7.65
CA ARG A 26 3.15 -5.10 7.82
C ARG A 26 2.06 -5.09 8.90
N LYS A 27 2.28 -4.41 10.03
CA LYS A 27 1.29 -4.32 11.10
C LYS A 27 -0.01 -3.66 10.62
N ILE A 28 0.09 -2.58 9.86
CA ILE A 28 -1.06 -1.89 9.27
C ILE A 28 -1.78 -2.81 8.29
N ILE A 29 -1.05 -3.41 7.35
CA ILE A 29 -1.62 -4.32 6.34
C ILE A 29 -2.35 -5.48 7.02
N ARG A 30 -1.74 -6.12 8.03
CA ARG A 30 -2.37 -7.25 8.72
C ARG A 30 -3.64 -6.83 9.48
N LYS A 31 -3.65 -5.65 10.10
CA LYS A 31 -4.85 -5.14 10.78
C LYS A 31 -5.97 -4.81 9.78
N VAL A 32 -5.62 -4.24 8.62
CA VAL A 32 -6.58 -3.94 7.55
C VAL A 32 -7.17 -5.23 6.97
N GLU A 33 -6.35 -6.23 6.69
CA GLU A 33 -6.81 -7.54 6.19
C GLU A 33 -7.72 -8.25 7.21
N GLN A 34 -7.38 -8.21 8.50
CA GLN A 34 -8.22 -8.76 9.56
C GLN A 34 -9.59 -8.08 9.64
N ASN A 35 -9.66 -6.76 9.40
CA ASN A 35 -10.90 -6.01 9.49
C ASN A 35 -11.78 -6.12 8.24
N THR A 36 -11.17 -6.40 7.08
CA THR A 36 -11.85 -6.27 5.80
C THR A 36 -12.03 -7.59 5.06
N HIS A 37 -11.19 -8.60 5.35
CA HIS A 37 -11.16 -9.90 4.70
C HIS A 37 -11.05 -9.82 3.16
N LEU A 38 -10.35 -8.81 2.65
CA LEU A 38 -10.25 -8.55 1.22
C LEU A 38 -9.26 -9.48 0.50
N GLY A 39 -8.29 -10.04 1.22
CA GLY A 39 -7.30 -10.95 0.63
C GLY A 39 -6.43 -10.23 -0.40
N ILE A 40 -6.11 -8.95 -0.16
CA ILE A 40 -5.22 -8.19 -1.05
C ILE A 40 -3.80 -8.74 -0.90
N TRP A 41 -3.33 -9.02 0.32
CA TRP A 41 -2.03 -9.69 0.53
C TRP A 41 -2.19 -10.97 1.35
N HIS A 42 -1.91 -12.12 0.75
CA HIS A 42 -2.08 -13.43 1.39
C HIS A 42 -1.00 -13.67 2.45
N ASP A 43 0.25 -13.35 2.11
CA ASP A 43 1.41 -13.59 2.97
C ASP A 43 2.36 -12.39 2.97
N ASP A 44 3.50 -12.52 3.65
CA ASP A 44 4.49 -11.44 3.68
C ASP A 44 5.22 -11.34 2.32
N SER A 45 5.29 -12.43 1.56
CA SER A 45 5.90 -12.49 0.23
C SER A 45 5.17 -11.55 -0.73
N ASP A 46 3.83 -11.52 -0.71
CA ASP A 46 3.02 -10.61 -1.52
C ASP A 46 3.34 -9.13 -1.19
N ILE A 47 3.50 -8.82 0.10
CA ILE A 47 3.86 -7.48 0.57
C ILE A 47 5.26 -7.12 0.03
N TYR A 48 6.24 -8.03 0.20
CA TYR A 48 7.59 -7.86 -0.32
C TYR A 48 7.62 -7.64 -1.84
N ASN A 49 6.89 -8.47 -2.60
CA ASN A 49 6.81 -8.40 -4.05
C ASN A 49 6.16 -7.10 -4.53
N THR A 50 5.12 -6.64 -3.83
CA THR A 50 4.50 -5.33 -4.12
C THR A 50 5.52 -4.21 -3.96
N ILE A 51 6.32 -4.25 -2.90
CA ILE A 51 7.29 -3.19 -2.64
C ILE A 51 8.47 -3.24 -3.61
N ILE A 52 8.95 -4.42 -3.98
CA ILE A 52 9.94 -4.60 -5.05
C ILE A 52 9.41 -4.03 -6.36
N THR A 53 8.16 -4.34 -6.72
CA THR A 53 7.53 -3.85 -7.95
C THR A 53 7.43 -2.32 -7.95
N MET A 54 6.99 -1.72 -6.84
CA MET A 54 6.89 -0.26 -6.71
C MET A 54 8.26 0.43 -6.71
N ARG A 55 9.30 -0.21 -6.16
CA ARG A 55 10.69 0.26 -6.26
C ARG A 55 11.15 0.26 -7.73
N ASP A 56 10.93 -0.84 -8.44
CA ASP A 56 11.38 -1.00 -9.83
C ASP A 56 10.68 -0.02 -10.77
N LYS A 57 9.47 0.40 -10.41
CA LYS A 57 8.71 1.46 -11.09
C LYS A 57 9.08 2.88 -10.64
N GLY A 58 10.00 3.03 -9.68
CA GLY A 58 10.47 4.34 -9.20
C GLY A 58 9.51 5.07 -8.25
N TYR A 59 8.54 4.38 -7.63
CA TYR A 59 7.58 5.00 -6.71
C TYR A 59 8.06 5.06 -5.26
N LEU A 60 9.07 4.28 -4.90
CA LEU A 60 9.66 4.28 -3.56
C LEU A 60 11.13 3.87 -3.59
N LEU A 61 11.86 4.23 -2.55
CA LEU A 61 13.15 3.67 -2.20
C LEU A 61 12.97 2.58 -1.15
N TRP A 62 13.78 1.53 -1.26
CA TRP A 62 13.78 0.41 -0.32
C TRP A 62 15.20 0.14 0.18
N ASP A 63 15.45 0.40 1.46
CA ASP A 63 16.65 -0.09 2.13
C ASP A 63 16.37 -1.49 2.67
N LYS A 64 16.85 -2.51 1.94
CA LYS A 64 16.65 -3.92 2.32
C LYS A 64 17.32 -4.28 3.64
N LYS A 65 18.47 -3.69 3.94
CA LYS A 65 19.24 -4.01 5.15
C LYS A 65 18.54 -3.45 6.39
N ARG A 66 18.07 -2.20 6.31
CA ARG A 66 17.36 -1.53 7.40
C ARG A 66 15.86 -1.80 7.42
N LYS A 67 15.33 -2.42 6.36
CA LYS A 67 13.89 -2.63 6.13
C LYS A 67 13.10 -1.32 6.18
N ILE A 68 13.65 -0.27 5.58
CA ILE A 68 13.04 1.06 5.51
C ILE A 68 12.51 1.29 4.10
N ILE A 69 11.29 1.81 4.03
CA ILE A 69 10.59 2.13 2.79
C ILE A 69 10.37 3.64 2.80
N GLN A 70 10.86 4.32 1.76
CA GLN A 70 10.68 5.76 1.59
C GLN A 70 9.84 6.00 0.34
N PRO A 71 8.57 6.43 0.47
CA PRO A 71 7.77 6.85 -0.66
C PRO A 71 8.45 8.00 -1.43
N LEU A 72 8.40 7.94 -2.75
CA LEU A 72 8.86 9.03 -3.62
C LEU A 72 7.65 9.85 -4.11
N PRO A 73 7.85 11.10 -4.59
CA PRO A 73 6.76 11.92 -5.11
C PRO A 73 5.92 11.24 -6.20
N GLY A 74 6.55 10.33 -6.97
CA GLY A 74 5.87 9.54 -7.99
C GLY A 74 4.71 8.67 -7.46
N ILE A 75 4.66 8.37 -6.16
CA ILE A 75 3.56 7.59 -5.57
C ILE A 75 2.20 8.29 -5.72
N GLN A 76 2.19 9.62 -5.73
CA GLN A 76 0.98 10.41 -5.91
C GLN A 76 0.39 10.21 -7.31
N SER A 77 1.24 10.03 -8.32
CA SER A 77 0.80 9.73 -9.69
C SER A 77 0.11 8.37 -9.81
N VAL A 78 0.45 7.41 -8.95
CA VAL A 78 -0.26 6.12 -8.86
C VAL A 78 -1.67 6.34 -8.35
N LEU A 79 -1.82 7.15 -7.29
CA LEU A 79 -3.14 7.46 -6.73
C LEU A 79 -4.01 8.20 -7.73
N GLU A 80 -3.48 9.21 -8.41
CA GLU A 80 -4.25 10.02 -9.35
C GLU A 80 -4.66 9.26 -10.60
N ASN A 81 -3.74 8.49 -11.19
CA ASN A 81 -4.00 7.82 -12.48
C ASN A 81 -4.67 6.46 -12.33
N GLN A 82 -4.45 5.75 -11.22
CA GLN A 82 -4.84 4.35 -11.08
C GLN A 82 -5.94 4.12 -10.05
N MET A 83 -6.10 5.00 -9.05
CA MET A 83 -7.14 4.80 -8.04
C MET A 83 -8.54 4.92 -8.63
N LEU A 84 -8.75 5.81 -9.61
CA LEU A 84 -10.05 5.96 -10.27
C LEU A 84 -10.48 4.67 -10.99
N ILE A 85 -9.54 4.00 -11.66
CA ILE A 85 -9.78 2.73 -12.35
C ILE A 85 -10.11 1.62 -11.34
N VAL A 86 -9.34 1.53 -10.25
CA VAL A 86 -9.57 0.50 -9.22
C VAL A 86 -10.86 0.76 -8.45
N GLU A 87 -11.23 2.01 -8.18
CA GLU A 87 -12.51 2.38 -7.58
C GLU A 87 -13.70 2.04 -8.48
N LEU A 88 -13.57 2.16 -9.80
CA LEU A 88 -14.62 1.76 -10.73
C LEU A 88 -14.80 0.23 -10.76
N LEU A 89 -13.71 -0.52 -10.67
CA LEU A 89 -13.72 -1.98 -10.76
C LEU A 89 -14.03 -2.69 -9.42
N ALA A 90 -13.69 -2.06 -8.29
CA ALA A 90 -13.75 -2.67 -6.95
C ALA A 90 -14.28 -1.70 -5.88
N LYS A 91 -15.24 -0.83 -6.24
CA LYS A 91 -15.72 0.31 -5.42
C LYS A 91 -15.96 -0.02 -3.95
N ARG A 92 -16.75 -1.06 -3.67
CA ARG A 92 -17.14 -1.44 -2.30
C ARG A 92 -15.95 -1.92 -1.48
N ASP A 93 -15.07 -2.69 -2.10
CA ASP A 93 -13.91 -3.28 -1.45
C ASP A 93 -12.83 -2.24 -1.19
N ILE A 94 -12.60 -1.33 -2.15
CA ILE A 94 -11.72 -0.18 -1.96
C ILE A 94 -12.25 0.76 -0.87
N GLN A 95 -13.56 1.00 -0.81
CA GLN A 95 -14.12 1.84 0.24
C GLN A 95 -13.95 1.21 1.64
N LYS A 96 -14.20 -0.10 1.77
CA LYS A 96 -13.91 -0.85 3.02
C LYS A 96 -12.43 -0.76 3.40
N PHE A 97 -11.54 -0.94 2.41
CA PHE A 97 -10.10 -0.82 2.61
C PHE A 97 -9.70 0.56 3.13
N LYS A 98 -10.16 1.63 2.47
CA LYS A 98 -9.85 3.02 2.87
C LYS A 98 -10.31 3.32 4.29
N ILE A 99 -11.55 2.97 4.62
CA ILE A 99 -12.10 3.13 5.98
C ILE A 99 -11.24 2.37 7.01
N ALA A 100 -10.83 1.14 6.70
CA ALA A 100 -10.01 0.35 7.59
C ALA A 100 -8.61 0.93 7.78
N VAL A 101 -7.97 1.44 6.71
CA VAL A 101 -6.68 2.13 6.78
C VAL A 101 -6.78 3.39 7.63
N ASP A 102 -7.79 4.22 7.41
CA ASP A 102 -8.01 5.46 8.16
C ASP A 102 -8.37 5.22 9.63
N ALA A 103 -8.89 4.03 9.98
CA ALA A 103 -9.08 3.62 11.37
C ALA A 103 -7.81 3.01 12.02
N CYS A 104 -6.78 2.72 11.22
CA CYS A 104 -5.53 2.12 11.70
C CYS A 104 -4.40 3.14 11.88
N LEU A 105 -4.46 4.26 11.20
CA LEU A 105 -3.49 5.37 11.21
C LEU A 105 -4.02 6.54 12.05
#